data_AF-A0A8T3MVS2-F1
#
_entry.id   AF-A0A8T3MVS2-F1
#
_cell.length_a   1.000
_cell.length_b   1.000
_cell.length_c   1.000
_cell.angle_alpha   90.00
_cell.angle_beta   90.00
_cell.angle_gamma   90.00
#
_symmetry.space_group_name_H-M   'P 1'
#
loop_
_entity.id
_entity.type
_entity.pdbx_description
1 polymer ?
#
loop_
_entity_poly.entity_id
_entity_poly.type
_entity_poly.pdbx_seq_one_letter_code
_entity_poly.pdbx_strand_id
1 'polypeptide(L)'
;MQLSPPPRRRSPRLLLLLEAGEGPVLALAAPHQPQSPSHGVGLGQLHLRLARRRLRPPPRARDPRRPGDPPVSDAPERYEQDVLVFGAGGAGLRAAIEAAERGASVGLVCKSLLGKAHTGMAEGGVAAALGHVAADDSWQIHFRDTMVGGKLLNNPRMAELHAKEAPDRVRELELWGAVFDRTRDGRILQRPFGGHTHPRLAHVGDRTGLEMIRTLQDRAVAAGIKVYMECTITHLLSRPDRVRGAFGYWRTTGQTVLFPAKAIVLATGGIGRAYQVTSNSWEYSGDGQALAYLAGAELIDMEFVQFHPTGMVWPPGVRGLLVTEAVRGEGGILRNKDGERFMWKYLPEDRRNEYAATDEEASRWVTAQ
;
A
#
# COMPACT_ATOMS: atom_id res chain seq x y z
N MET A 1 12.10 -37.99 -23.07
CA MET A 1 11.59 -37.86 -21.68
C MET A 1 10.61 -36.68 -21.68
N GLN A 2 9.32 -36.95 -21.95
CA GLN A 2 8.27 -35.93 -21.99
C GLN A 2 7.86 -35.59 -20.56
N LEU A 3 8.02 -34.34 -20.16
CA LEU A 3 7.57 -33.83 -18.88
C LEU A 3 6.07 -33.51 -18.99
N SER A 4 5.26 -34.17 -18.16
CA SER A 4 3.83 -33.88 -18.03
C SER A 4 3.61 -32.43 -17.57
N PRO A 5 2.55 -31.75 -18.04
CA PRO A 5 2.25 -30.40 -17.59
C PRO A 5 1.85 -30.39 -16.11
N PRO A 6 2.11 -29.29 -15.38
CA PRO A 6 1.75 -29.18 -13.97
C PRO A 6 0.22 -29.18 -13.78
N PRO A 7 -0.28 -29.64 -12.62
CA PRO A 7 -1.71 -29.65 -12.34
C PRO A 7 -2.27 -28.22 -12.37
N ARG A 8 -3.42 -28.04 -13.05
CA ARG A 8 -4.13 -26.76 -13.12
C ARG A 8 -4.45 -26.26 -11.70
N ARG A 9 -3.84 -25.14 -11.31
CA ARG A 9 -4.19 -24.41 -10.08
C ARG A 9 -5.67 -24.03 -10.13
N ARG A 10 -6.38 -24.25 -9.01
CA ARG A 10 -7.76 -23.80 -8.82
C ARG A 10 -7.80 -22.27 -8.94
N SER A 11 -8.81 -21.75 -9.64
CA SER A 11 -8.99 -20.32 -9.89
C SER A 11 -9.23 -19.56 -8.58
N PRO A 12 -8.43 -18.53 -8.24
CA PRO A 12 -8.76 -17.64 -7.14
C PRO A 12 -9.83 -16.65 -7.62
N ARG A 13 -11.04 -16.74 -7.06
CA ARG A 13 -12.09 -15.73 -7.25
C ARG A 13 -11.90 -14.62 -6.23
N LEU A 14 -11.09 -13.63 -6.58
CA LEU A 14 -11.24 -12.24 -6.14
C LEU A 14 -11.23 -11.41 -7.43
N LEU A 15 -12.43 -11.15 -7.94
CA LEU A 15 -12.63 -10.46 -9.23
C LEU A 15 -12.48 -8.95 -9.01
N LEU A 16 -11.56 -8.34 -9.75
CA LEU A 16 -11.57 -6.92 -10.07
C LEU A 16 -12.91 -6.58 -10.75
N LEU A 17 -13.55 -5.47 -10.37
CA LEU A 17 -14.78 -5.00 -11.00
C LEU A 17 -14.50 -4.56 -12.45
N LEU A 18 -14.80 -5.43 -13.41
CA LEU A 18 -15.15 -5.10 -14.80
C LEU A 18 -16.23 -6.10 -15.25
N GLU A 19 -17.42 -5.59 -15.60
CA GLU A 19 -18.55 -6.38 -16.11
C GLU A 19 -18.33 -6.89 -17.55
N ALA A 20 -18.75 -8.14 -17.81
CA ALA A 20 -19.81 -8.55 -18.75
C ALA A 20 -19.58 -9.98 -19.32
N GLY A 21 -20.61 -10.84 -19.25
CA GLY A 21 -20.70 -12.10 -20.03
C GLY A 21 -21.32 -13.29 -19.28
N GLU A 22 -22.57 -13.61 -19.60
CA GLU A 22 -23.35 -14.73 -19.05
C GLU A 22 -22.93 -16.11 -19.61
N GLY A 23 -22.99 -17.16 -18.76
CA GLY A 23 -22.93 -18.56 -19.17
C GLY A 23 -22.83 -19.53 -17.97
N PRO A 24 -23.59 -20.64 -17.92
CA PRO A 24 -23.65 -21.50 -16.73
C PRO A 24 -22.55 -22.56 -16.76
N VAL A 25 -21.95 -22.86 -15.60
CA VAL A 25 -21.05 -24.02 -15.44
C VAL A 25 -21.61 -24.97 -14.39
N LEU A 26 -21.91 -26.18 -14.85
CA LEU A 26 -22.37 -27.34 -14.09
C LEU A 26 -21.38 -27.74 -12.97
N ALA A 27 -21.93 -28.10 -11.82
CA ALA A 27 -21.23 -28.76 -10.73
C ALA A 27 -21.08 -30.27 -10.99
N LEU A 28 -19.90 -30.82 -10.74
CA LEU A 28 -19.69 -32.27 -10.62
C LEU A 28 -18.92 -32.58 -9.32
N ALA A 29 -19.52 -33.46 -8.53
CA ALA A 29 -19.05 -33.94 -7.24
C ALA A 29 -17.87 -34.91 -7.36
N ALA A 30 -17.03 -34.95 -6.31
CA ALA A 30 -15.97 -35.94 -6.14
C ALA A 30 -16.53 -37.27 -5.61
N PRO A 31 -15.77 -38.38 -5.77
CA PRO A 31 -15.39 -39.09 -4.54
C PRO A 31 -13.99 -39.74 -4.53
N HIS A 32 -13.60 -40.08 -3.29
CA HIS A 32 -12.69 -41.13 -2.82
C HIS A 32 -11.21 -40.84 -2.48
N GLN A 33 -10.92 -41.07 -1.19
CA GLN A 33 -9.62 -41.43 -0.59
C GLN A 33 -9.12 -42.80 -1.08
N PRO A 34 -7.81 -43.06 -0.96
CA PRO A 34 -7.42 -44.21 -0.13
C PRO A 34 -6.20 -44.00 0.78
N GLN A 35 -6.07 -44.94 1.72
CA GLN A 35 -5.18 -45.03 2.88
C GLN A 35 -3.76 -45.56 2.53
N SER A 36 -2.76 -45.05 3.27
CA SER A 36 -1.49 -45.57 3.85
C SER A 36 -0.77 -46.80 3.23
N PRO A 37 0.59 -46.91 3.31
CA PRO A 37 1.24 -47.28 4.58
C PRO A 37 2.63 -46.65 4.89
N SER A 38 2.95 -46.82 6.17
CA SER A 38 4.12 -46.49 6.98
C SER A 38 5.49 -46.94 6.49
N HIS A 39 6.50 -46.08 6.67
CA HIS A 39 7.86 -46.47 7.08
C HIS A 39 8.39 -45.48 8.13
N GLY A 40 8.74 -46.01 9.30
CA GLY A 40 9.25 -45.25 10.44
C GLY A 40 10.77 -45.15 10.42
N VAL A 41 11.29 -44.06 10.95
CA VAL A 41 12.65 -43.95 11.47
C VAL A 41 12.54 -43.25 12.83
N GLY A 42 12.94 -43.95 13.89
CA GLY A 42 12.81 -43.51 15.26
C GLY A 42 13.89 -42.51 15.67
N LEU A 43 13.49 -41.47 16.39
CA LEU A 43 14.37 -40.62 17.19
C LEU A 43 13.71 -40.39 18.57
N GLY A 44 14.39 -40.89 19.60
CA GLY A 44 14.36 -40.52 21.03
C GLY A 44 13.04 -40.06 21.67
N GLN A 45 12.47 -40.89 22.55
CA GLN A 45 11.45 -40.48 23.50
C GLN A 45 12.00 -39.44 24.50
N LEU A 46 11.67 -38.16 24.31
CA LEU A 46 11.76 -37.15 25.37
C LEU A 46 10.44 -37.17 26.16
N HIS A 47 10.45 -37.73 27.37
CA HIS A 47 9.30 -37.72 28.29
C HIS A 47 9.05 -36.30 28.83
N LEU A 48 8.31 -35.47 28.09
CA LEU A 48 7.72 -34.23 28.60
C LEU A 48 6.43 -34.58 29.37
N ARG A 49 6.53 -34.64 30.70
CA ARG A 49 5.36 -34.66 31.60
C ARG A 49 4.62 -33.33 31.47
N LEU A 50 3.64 -33.26 30.57
CA LEU A 50 2.65 -32.18 30.52
C LEU A 50 1.74 -32.28 31.75
N ALA A 51 2.06 -31.53 32.79
CA ALA A 51 1.13 -31.27 33.89
C ALA A 51 -0.09 -30.54 33.32
N ARG A 52 -1.25 -31.21 33.29
CA ARG A 52 -2.56 -30.61 32.98
C ARG A 52 -2.94 -29.61 34.09
N ARG A 53 -2.35 -28.41 34.08
CA ARG A 53 -2.89 -27.28 34.85
C ARG A 53 -4.09 -26.73 34.08
N ARG A 54 -5.28 -26.85 34.68
CA ARG A 54 -6.47 -26.11 34.22
C ARG A 54 -6.14 -24.62 34.27
N LEU A 55 -6.02 -23.97 33.12
CA LEU A 55 -5.93 -22.52 33.03
C LEU A 55 -7.25 -21.94 33.56
N ARG A 56 -7.19 -21.23 34.69
CA ARG A 56 -8.32 -20.40 35.13
C ARG A 56 -8.39 -19.18 34.21
N PRO A 57 -9.59 -18.73 33.81
CA PRO A 57 -9.71 -17.45 33.11
C PRO A 57 -9.13 -16.34 34.00
N PRO A 58 -8.44 -15.34 33.43
CA PRO A 58 -7.98 -14.20 34.21
C PRO A 58 -9.18 -13.51 34.87
N PRO A 59 -9.01 -12.90 36.06
CA PRO A 59 -10.05 -12.07 36.65
C PRO A 59 -10.51 -11.01 35.64
N ARG A 60 -11.82 -10.73 35.59
CA ARG A 60 -12.38 -9.67 34.74
C ARG A 60 -11.53 -8.42 34.91
N ALA A 61 -10.92 -7.95 33.82
CA ALA A 61 -10.17 -6.71 33.82
C ALA A 61 -11.06 -5.60 34.39
N ARG A 62 -10.50 -4.77 35.27
CA ARG A 62 -11.19 -3.55 35.72
C ARG A 62 -11.59 -2.76 34.48
N ASP A 63 -12.84 -2.33 34.47
CA ASP A 63 -13.38 -1.50 33.41
C ASP A 63 -12.51 -0.23 33.26
N PRO A 64 -11.82 -0.04 32.12
CA PRO A 64 -10.88 1.08 31.94
C PRO A 64 -11.59 2.42 31.74
N ARG A 65 -12.93 2.45 31.79
CA ARG A 65 -13.75 3.66 31.58
C ARG A 65 -13.51 4.72 32.64
N ARG A 66 -13.46 5.98 32.18
CA ARG A 66 -13.39 7.14 33.08
C ARG A 66 -14.80 7.40 33.64
N PRO A 67 -14.91 7.90 34.89
CA PRO A 67 -16.19 8.37 35.41
C PRO A 67 -16.78 9.44 34.47
N GLY A 68 -17.95 9.16 33.89
CA GLY A 68 -18.64 10.07 32.95
C GLY A 68 -18.68 9.61 31.50
N ASP A 69 -17.98 8.53 31.12
CA ASP A 69 -18.11 7.97 29.78
C ASP A 69 -19.55 7.44 29.57
N PRO A 70 -20.22 7.75 28.44
CA PRO A 70 -21.55 7.23 28.16
C PRO A 70 -21.54 5.69 28.12
N PRO A 71 -22.64 5.03 28.51
CA PRO A 71 -22.72 3.58 28.45
C PRO A 71 -22.57 3.10 27.01
N VAL A 72 -21.73 2.09 26.79
CA VAL A 72 -21.66 1.37 25.52
C VAL A 72 -22.95 0.55 25.38
N SER A 73 -23.66 0.75 24.28
CA SER A 73 -24.85 -0.02 23.92
C SER A 73 -24.48 -1.46 23.54
N ASP A 74 -25.29 -2.41 23.98
CA ASP A 74 -25.15 -3.83 23.59
C ASP A 74 -25.44 -4.06 22.11
N ALA A 75 -26.23 -3.19 21.47
CA ALA A 75 -26.54 -3.27 20.04
C ALA A 75 -25.54 -2.44 19.21
N PRO A 76 -25.00 -2.98 18.10
CA PRO A 76 -24.10 -2.23 17.24
C PRO A 76 -24.85 -1.14 16.49
N GLU A 77 -24.20 0.01 16.30
CA GLU A 77 -24.68 1.02 15.35
C GLU A 77 -24.64 0.45 13.93
N ARG A 78 -25.55 0.88 13.05
CA ARG A 78 -25.66 0.32 11.69
C ARG A 78 -25.60 1.42 10.63
N TYR A 79 -24.66 1.29 9.70
CA TYR A 79 -24.50 2.20 8.57
C TYR A 79 -24.36 1.43 7.26
N GLU A 80 -25.38 1.51 6.42
CA GLU A 80 -25.42 0.82 5.13
C GLU A 80 -24.87 1.70 4.00
N GLN A 81 -24.07 1.10 3.12
CA GLN A 81 -23.46 1.74 1.95
C GLN A 81 -23.39 0.73 0.81
N ASP A 82 -23.43 1.18 -0.45
CA ASP A 82 -23.18 0.29 -1.59
C ASP A 82 -21.73 -0.17 -1.60
N VAL A 83 -20.80 0.78 -1.43
CA VAL A 83 -19.35 0.56 -1.40
C VAL A 83 -18.76 1.05 -0.10
N LEU A 84 -18.04 0.18 0.60
CA LEU A 84 -17.19 0.57 1.71
C LEU A 84 -15.73 0.59 1.28
N VAL A 85 -15.02 1.65 1.63
CA VAL A 85 -13.58 1.77 1.39
C VAL A 85 -12.89 1.86 2.75
N PHE A 86 -11.99 0.93 3.03
CA PHE A 86 -11.22 0.89 4.27
C PHE A 86 -9.82 1.44 4.05
N GLY A 87 -9.55 2.59 4.67
CA GLY A 87 -8.32 3.37 4.51
C GLY A 87 -8.56 4.64 3.70
N ALA A 88 -8.23 5.79 4.30
CA ALA A 88 -8.36 7.12 3.69
C ALA A 88 -7.02 7.69 3.21
N GLY A 89 -6.16 6.82 2.67
CA GLY A 89 -4.95 7.23 1.93
C GLY A 89 -5.26 7.52 0.46
N GLY A 90 -4.22 7.79 -0.34
CA GLY A 90 -4.40 8.17 -1.76
C GLY A 90 -5.25 7.16 -2.55
N ALA A 91 -4.96 5.86 -2.40
CA ALA A 91 -5.71 4.80 -3.08
C ALA A 91 -7.18 4.73 -2.64
N GLY A 92 -7.45 4.84 -1.33
CA GLY A 92 -8.80 4.74 -0.80
C GLY A 92 -9.65 5.96 -1.14
N LEU A 93 -9.08 7.16 -1.06
CA LEU A 93 -9.77 8.38 -1.49
C LEU A 93 -10.09 8.34 -2.97
N ARG A 94 -9.14 7.98 -3.84
CA ARG A 94 -9.39 7.89 -5.28
C ARG A 94 -10.44 6.84 -5.64
N ALA A 95 -10.44 5.70 -4.96
CA ALA A 95 -11.46 4.66 -5.14
C ALA A 95 -12.85 5.12 -4.67
N ALA A 96 -12.91 5.82 -3.53
CA ALA A 96 -14.16 6.38 -3.00
C ALA A 96 -14.74 7.45 -3.94
N ILE A 97 -13.89 8.33 -4.49
CA ILE A 97 -14.27 9.33 -5.49
C ILE A 97 -14.83 8.65 -6.74
N GLU A 98 -14.14 7.66 -7.31
CA GLU A 98 -14.65 6.95 -8.49
C GLU A 98 -16.03 6.34 -8.22
N ALA A 99 -16.18 5.62 -7.10
CA ALA A 99 -17.43 4.94 -6.77
C ALA A 99 -18.59 5.93 -6.60
N ALA A 100 -18.32 7.08 -5.96
CA ALA A 100 -19.32 8.14 -5.79
C ALA A 100 -19.67 8.81 -7.13
N GLU A 101 -18.70 9.08 -8.00
CA GLU A 101 -18.92 9.65 -9.34
C GLU A 101 -19.71 8.68 -10.26
N ARG A 102 -19.62 7.37 -10.01
CA ARG A 102 -20.44 6.33 -10.66
C ARG A 102 -21.84 6.18 -10.04
N GLY A 103 -22.18 6.97 -9.03
CA GLY A 103 -23.50 7.02 -8.40
C GLY A 103 -23.71 6.03 -7.25
N ALA A 104 -22.67 5.36 -6.75
CA ALA A 104 -22.78 4.50 -5.58
C ALA A 104 -22.83 5.32 -4.29
N SER A 105 -23.57 4.85 -3.28
CA SER A 105 -23.41 5.36 -1.91
C SER A 105 -22.10 4.81 -1.31
N VAL A 106 -21.23 5.70 -0.85
CA VAL A 106 -19.87 5.35 -0.40
C VAL A 106 -19.65 5.71 1.06
N GLY A 107 -19.16 4.73 1.82
CA GLY A 107 -18.59 4.94 3.15
C GLY A 107 -17.07 4.79 3.16
N LEU A 108 -16.35 5.86 3.45
CA LEU A 108 -14.91 5.84 3.65
C LEU A 108 -14.59 5.69 5.13
N VAL A 109 -14.06 4.53 5.54
CA VAL A 109 -13.73 4.25 6.94
C VAL A 109 -12.22 4.39 7.15
N CYS A 110 -11.81 5.15 8.15
CA CYS A 110 -10.40 5.25 8.53
C CYS A 110 -10.19 5.14 10.04
N LYS A 111 -9.14 4.40 10.40
CA LYS A 111 -8.72 4.16 11.79
C LYS A 111 -8.24 5.42 12.51
N SER A 112 -7.76 6.40 11.76
CA SER A 112 -7.30 7.70 12.26
C SER A 112 -8.19 8.82 11.70
N LEU A 113 -7.71 10.05 11.79
CA LEU A 113 -8.35 11.22 11.21
C LEU A 113 -8.10 11.29 9.69
N LEU A 114 -9.09 11.82 8.97
CA LEU A 114 -8.93 12.21 7.58
C LEU A 114 -7.76 13.21 7.49
N GLY A 115 -6.74 12.88 6.70
CA GLY A 115 -5.54 13.73 6.49
C GLY A 115 -4.29 13.19 7.13
N LYS A 116 -4.43 12.17 7.98
CA LYS A 116 -3.30 11.54 8.68
C LYS A 116 -2.83 10.24 8.03
N ALA A 117 -3.29 9.94 6.82
CA ALA A 117 -2.80 8.80 6.07
C ALA A 117 -1.33 8.99 5.68
N HIS A 118 -0.55 7.92 5.73
CA HIS A 118 0.89 7.95 5.45
C HIS A 118 1.23 8.39 4.01
N THR A 119 0.26 8.38 3.08
CA THR A 119 0.40 9.01 1.75
C THR A 119 0.93 10.45 1.87
N GLY A 120 0.51 11.20 2.89
CA GLY A 120 0.99 12.56 3.14
C GLY A 120 2.48 12.68 3.46
N MET A 121 3.15 11.56 3.80
CA MET A 121 4.59 11.51 4.09
C MET A 121 5.44 11.16 2.87
N ALA A 122 4.85 10.99 1.69
CA ALA A 122 5.61 10.76 0.46
C ALA A 122 6.24 12.07 -0.03
N GLU A 123 7.55 12.06 -0.27
CA GLU A 123 8.30 13.28 -0.61
C GLU A 123 8.65 13.32 -2.10
N GLY A 124 9.28 12.24 -2.58
CA GLY A 124 10.01 12.17 -3.86
C GLY A 124 9.20 12.49 -5.13
N GLY A 125 7.91 12.17 -5.19
CA GLY A 125 7.09 12.49 -6.36
C GLY A 125 6.19 11.35 -6.81
N VAL A 126 5.51 11.56 -7.93
CA VAL A 126 4.71 10.56 -8.62
C VAL A 126 5.28 10.32 -10.02
N ALA A 127 5.63 9.06 -10.30
CA ALA A 127 6.22 8.69 -11.59
C ALA A 127 5.14 8.69 -12.69
N ALA A 128 5.33 9.53 -13.70
CA ALA A 128 4.45 9.62 -14.86
C ALA A 128 5.26 10.06 -16.09
N ALA A 129 5.15 9.31 -17.19
CA ALA A 129 5.80 9.63 -18.46
C ALA A 129 5.07 10.78 -19.18
N LEU A 130 5.22 12.00 -18.66
CA LEU A 130 4.61 13.21 -19.21
C LEU A 130 5.39 13.79 -20.41
N GLY A 131 6.69 13.46 -20.53
CA GLY A 131 7.56 13.94 -21.59
C GLY A 131 7.87 15.44 -21.53
N HIS A 132 7.70 16.10 -20.39
CA HIS A 132 7.85 17.56 -20.28
C HIS A 132 9.31 18.00 -20.13
N VAL A 133 10.13 17.18 -19.47
CA VAL A 133 11.58 17.39 -19.25
C VAL A 133 12.41 16.53 -20.19
N ALA A 134 12.01 15.27 -20.39
CA ALA A 134 12.62 14.36 -21.37
C ALA A 134 11.62 14.03 -22.47
N ALA A 135 11.76 14.68 -23.63
CA ALA A 135 10.81 14.56 -24.74
C ALA A 135 10.72 13.16 -25.36
N ASP A 136 11.74 12.33 -25.14
CA ASP A 136 11.81 10.93 -25.57
C ASP A 136 11.26 9.94 -24.53
N ASP A 137 10.82 10.40 -23.34
CA ASP A 137 10.17 9.54 -22.36
C ASP A 137 8.79 9.08 -22.85
N SER A 138 8.43 7.86 -22.50
CA SER A 138 7.16 7.26 -22.91
C SER A 138 6.69 6.20 -21.92
N TRP A 139 5.40 5.88 -21.94
CA TRP A 139 4.85 4.86 -21.06
C TRP A 139 5.49 3.49 -21.30
N GLN A 140 5.98 3.19 -22.51
CA GLN A 140 6.69 1.96 -22.83
C GLN A 140 8.02 1.86 -22.08
N ILE A 141 8.75 2.98 -21.97
CA ILE A 141 9.99 3.06 -21.21
C ILE A 141 9.68 2.96 -19.72
N HIS A 142 8.65 3.66 -19.24
CA HIS A 142 8.19 3.54 -17.85
C HIS A 142 7.83 2.08 -17.52
N PHE A 143 7.06 1.40 -18.38
CA PHE A 143 6.71 -0.01 -18.22
C PHE A 143 7.95 -0.91 -18.15
N ARG A 144 8.90 -0.73 -19.07
CA ARG A 144 10.16 -1.49 -19.06
C ARG A 144 10.91 -1.29 -17.75
N ASP A 145 11.08 -0.05 -17.31
CA ASP A 145 11.77 0.28 -16.08
C ASP A 145 11.07 -0.35 -14.86
N THR A 146 9.73 -0.33 -14.80
CA THR A 146 8.95 -0.99 -13.76
C THR A 146 9.16 -2.51 -13.75
N MET A 147 9.13 -3.15 -14.92
CA MET A 147 9.33 -4.61 -15.05
C MET A 147 10.74 -5.03 -14.64
N VAL A 148 11.76 -4.29 -15.08
CA VAL A 148 13.16 -4.54 -14.71
C VAL A 148 13.40 -4.27 -13.23
N GLY A 149 12.81 -3.20 -12.70
CA GLY A 149 12.86 -2.82 -11.29
C GLY A 149 12.31 -3.90 -10.37
N GLY A 150 11.16 -4.50 -10.72
CA GLY A 150 10.57 -5.62 -10.01
C GLY A 150 11.13 -7.00 -10.38
N LYS A 151 12.31 -7.04 -11.02
CA LYS A 151 13.03 -8.28 -11.37
C LYS A 151 12.20 -9.26 -12.20
N LEU A 152 11.31 -8.73 -13.04
CA LEU A 152 10.39 -9.50 -13.88
C LEU A 152 9.41 -10.40 -13.09
N LEU A 153 9.27 -10.17 -11.78
CA LEU A 153 8.27 -10.85 -10.94
C LEU A 153 6.92 -10.12 -10.95
N ASN A 154 6.87 -8.90 -11.49
CA ASN A 154 5.64 -8.13 -11.60
C ASN A 154 4.57 -8.85 -12.43
N ASN A 155 3.31 -8.57 -12.15
CA ASN A 155 2.23 -8.86 -13.10
C ASN A 155 2.35 -7.88 -14.30
N PRO A 156 2.61 -8.37 -15.53
CA PRO A 156 2.86 -7.49 -16.68
C PRO A 156 1.66 -6.61 -17.04
N ARG A 157 0.44 -7.13 -16.89
CA ARG A 157 -0.77 -6.36 -17.18
C ARG A 157 -0.94 -5.20 -16.21
N MET A 158 -0.69 -5.43 -14.93
CA MET A 158 -0.78 -4.38 -13.91
C MET A 158 0.31 -3.32 -14.10
N ALA A 159 1.54 -3.72 -14.42
CA ALA A 159 2.62 -2.79 -14.73
C ALA A 159 2.34 -1.97 -16.00
N GLU A 160 1.75 -2.59 -17.03
CA GLU A 160 1.34 -1.90 -18.26
C GLU A 160 0.29 -0.83 -17.98
N LEU A 161 -0.78 -1.18 -17.25
CA LEU A 161 -1.84 -0.23 -16.86
C LEU A 161 -1.26 0.91 -16.02
N HIS A 162 -0.42 0.59 -15.04
CA HIS A 162 0.25 1.59 -14.21
C HIS A 162 1.04 2.60 -15.07
N ALA A 163 1.88 2.10 -15.99
CA ALA A 163 2.71 2.97 -16.81
C ALA A 163 1.90 3.81 -17.81
N LYS A 164 0.87 3.21 -18.45
CA LYS A 164 -0.01 3.89 -19.41
C LYS A 164 -0.88 4.96 -18.79
N GLU A 165 -1.46 4.68 -17.63
CA GLU A 165 -2.48 5.55 -17.03
C GLU A 165 -1.88 6.62 -16.11
N ALA A 166 -0.64 6.45 -15.62
CA ALA A 166 0.00 7.40 -14.72
C ALA A 166 0.02 8.86 -15.24
N PRO A 167 0.34 9.16 -16.51
CA PRO A 167 0.25 10.51 -17.06
C PRO A 167 -1.12 11.16 -16.88
N ASP A 168 -2.19 10.40 -17.15
CA ASP A 168 -3.55 10.92 -17.05
C ASP A 168 -3.99 11.09 -15.59
N ARG A 169 -3.53 10.22 -14.68
CA ARG A 169 -3.78 10.39 -13.24
C ARG A 169 -3.06 11.61 -12.66
N VAL A 170 -1.86 11.95 -13.14
CA VAL A 170 -1.15 13.17 -12.72
C VAL A 170 -1.87 14.42 -13.24
N ARG A 171 -2.30 14.41 -14.51
CA ARG A 171 -3.13 15.50 -15.07
C ARG A 171 -4.47 15.64 -14.36
N GLU A 172 -5.10 14.54 -13.96
CA GLU A 172 -6.34 14.54 -13.17
C GLU A 172 -6.13 15.23 -11.82
N LEU A 173 -5.04 14.94 -11.12
CA LEU A 173 -4.70 15.63 -9.87
C LEU A 173 -4.51 17.14 -10.09
N GLU A 174 -3.80 17.54 -11.14
CA GLU A 174 -3.64 18.95 -11.50
C GLU A 174 -4.99 19.63 -11.78
N LEU A 175 -5.87 18.96 -12.54
CA LEU A 175 -7.23 19.45 -12.83
C LEU A 175 -8.09 19.57 -11.56
N TRP A 176 -7.85 18.73 -10.56
CA TRP A 176 -8.50 18.82 -9.24
C TRP A 176 -7.85 19.86 -8.31
N GLY A 177 -6.80 20.54 -8.77
CA GLY A 177 -6.18 21.66 -8.06
C GLY A 177 -4.83 21.36 -7.43
N ALA A 178 -4.22 20.21 -7.69
CA ALA A 178 -2.84 19.95 -7.25
C ALA A 178 -1.86 20.91 -7.94
N VAL A 179 -1.00 21.56 -7.17
CA VAL A 179 -0.06 22.57 -7.65
C VAL A 179 1.33 21.97 -7.78
N PHE A 180 1.56 21.27 -8.91
CA PHE A 180 2.88 20.76 -9.27
C PHE A 180 3.88 21.88 -9.60
N ASP A 181 5.16 21.65 -9.26
CA ASP A 181 6.26 22.54 -9.65
C ASP A 181 6.35 22.62 -11.18
N ARG A 182 6.89 23.73 -11.68
CA ARG A 182 6.79 24.10 -13.10
C ARG A 182 8.15 24.20 -13.77
N THR A 183 8.20 23.74 -15.01
CA THR A 183 9.24 24.12 -15.96
C THR A 183 9.12 25.61 -16.31
N ARG A 184 10.17 26.19 -16.91
CA ARG A 184 10.17 27.60 -17.34
C ARG A 184 9.06 27.93 -18.35
N ASP A 185 8.61 26.93 -19.12
CA ASP A 185 7.52 27.04 -20.08
C ASP A 185 6.15 26.61 -19.52
N GLY A 186 6.03 26.46 -18.19
CA GLY A 186 4.76 26.31 -17.48
C GLY A 186 4.19 24.89 -17.43
N ARG A 187 4.89 23.89 -17.98
CA ARG A 187 4.51 22.48 -17.85
C ARG A 187 4.88 21.92 -16.47
N ILE A 188 4.31 20.78 -16.10
CA ILE A 188 4.68 20.08 -14.86
C ILE A 188 6.16 19.68 -14.92
N LEU A 189 6.94 20.11 -13.93
CA LEU A 189 8.35 19.75 -13.75
C LEU A 189 8.49 18.29 -13.33
N GLN A 190 9.50 17.62 -13.88
CA GLN A 190 9.82 16.23 -13.57
C GLN A 190 11.29 16.13 -13.14
N ARG A 191 11.59 15.31 -12.12
CA ARG A 191 12.97 15.09 -11.65
C ARG A 191 13.46 13.66 -11.83
N PRO A 192 14.79 13.45 -11.86
CA PRO A 192 15.39 12.11 -11.80
C PRO A 192 15.02 11.40 -10.49
N PHE A 193 14.89 10.07 -10.54
CA PHE A 193 14.68 9.23 -9.36
C PHE A 193 15.18 7.82 -9.66
N GLY A 194 15.63 7.10 -8.63
CA GLY A 194 16.28 5.81 -8.82
C GLY A 194 15.40 4.77 -9.52
N GLY A 195 16.03 3.99 -10.39
CA GLY A 195 15.36 2.92 -11.15
C GLY A 195 14.59 3.39 -12.38
N HIS A 196 14.60 4.68 -12.70
CA HIS A 196 14.03 5.23 -13.92
C HIS A 196 15.11 5.69 -14.89
N THR A 197 14.92 5.39 -16.17
CA THR A 197 15.83 5.80 -17.25
C THR A 197 15.73 7.29 -17.55
N HIS A 198 14.55 7.88 -17.34
CA HIS A 198 14.27 9.28 -17.64
C HIS A 198 13.74 10.01 -16.40
N PRO A 199 13.99 11.34 -16.28
CA PRO A 199 13.35 12.19 -15.28
C PRO A 199 11.84 12.19 -15.48
N ARG A 200 11.11 11.48 -14.61
CA ARG A 200 9.66 11.32 -14.76
C ARG A 200 8.83 11.51 -13.51
N LEU A 201 9.45 11.92 -12.40
CA LEU A 201 8.70 12.17 -11.17
C LEU A 201 8.18 13.60 -11.14
N ALA A 202 6.88 13.74 -11.37
CA ALA A 202 6.16 14.98 -11.07
C ALA A 202 6.15 15.20 -9.54
N HIS A 203 6.41 16.43 -9.11
CA HIS A 203 6.64 16.72 -7.69
C HIS A 203 6.20 18.13 -7.27
N VAL A 204 6.17 18.34 -5.95
CA VAL A 204 6.02 19.64 -5.29
C VAL A 204 7.08 19.74 -4.21
N GLY A 205 8.21 20.37 -4.50
CA GLY A 205 9.39 20.35 -3.64
C GLY A 205 9.68 18.94 -3.10
N ASP A 206 9.67 18.79 -1.79
CA ASP A 206 9.80 17.52 -1.05
C ASP A 206 8.50 17.08 -0.36
N ARG A 207 7.34 17.56 -0.81
CA ARG A 207 6.03 17.37 -0.15
C ARG A 207 4.92 16.87 -1.08
N THR A 208 5.29 16.14 -2.13
CA THR A 208 4.35 15.71 -3.18
C THR A 208 3.16 14.91 -2.61
N GLY A 209 3.40 14.02 -1.66
CA GLY A 209 2.36 13.23 -1.01
C GLY A 209 1.37 14.05 -0.21
N LEU A 210 1.83 15.14 0.41
CA LEU A 210 0.98 16.10 1.11
C LEU A 210 0.06 16.85 0.14
N GLU A 211 0.59 17.26 -1.02
CA GLU A 211 -0.23 17.87 -2.07
C GLU A 211 -1.28 16.88 -2.58
N MET A 212 -0.86 15.66 -2.92
CA MET A 212 -1.77 14.62 -3.40
C MET A 212 -2.89 14.30 -2.41
N ILE A 213 -2.56 14.12 -1.13
CA ILE A 213 -3.58 13.77 -0.12
C ILE A 213 -4.56 14.92 0.08
N ARG A 214 -4.07 16.18 0.10
CA ARG A 214 -4.93 17.36 0.21
C ARG A 214 -5.91 17.46 -0.96
N THR A 215 -5.41 17.37 -2.20
CA THR A 215 -6.26 17.45 -3.40
C THR A 215 -7.33 16.37 -3.40
N LEU A 216 -6.97 15.12 -3.07
CA LEU A 216 -7.92 14.01 -3.00
C LEU A 216 -8.95 14.19 -1.89
N GLN A 217 -8.58 14.83 -0.78
CA GLN A 217 -9.50 15.10 0.31
C GLN A 217 -10.51 16.17 -0.01
N ASP A 218 -10.04 17.29 -0.54
CA ASP A 218 -10.90 18.38 -0.98
C ASP A 218 -11.91 17.85 -2.01
N ARG A 219 -11.46 17.00 -2.94
CA ARG A 219 -12.34 16.33 -3.91
C ARG A 219 -13.34 15.39 -3.24
N ALA A 220 -12.92 14.55 -2.30
CA ALA A 220 -13.80 13.61 -1.61
C ALA A 220 -14.87 14.32 -0.76
N VAL A 221 -14.50 15.42 -0.09
CA VAL A 221 -15.42 16.27 0.68
C VAL A 221 -16.40 16.97 -0.25
N ALA A 222 -15.92 17.54 -1.37
CA ALA A 222 -16.77 18.18 -2.37
C ALA A 222 -17.77 17.20 -3.01
N ALA A 223 -17.39 15.93 -3.14
CA ALA A 223 -18.26 14.85 -3.62
C ALA A 223 -19.27 14.36 -2.56
N GLY A 224 -19.26 14.90 -1.33
CA GLY A 224 -20.19 14.52 -0.27
C GLY A 224 -19.99 13.10 0.27
N ILE A 225 -18.80 12.52 0.11
CA ILE A 225 -18.50 11.16 0.58
C ILE A 225 -18.55 11.11 2.10
N LYS A 226 -19.28 10.13 2.64
CA LYS A 226 -19.40 9.95 4.08
C LYS A 226 -18.14 9.34 4.66
N VAL A 227 -17.48 10.06 5.57
CA VAL A 227 -16.23 9.62 6.22
C VAL A 227 -16.51 9.19 7.65
N TYR A 228 -16.08 7.97 7.98
CA TYR A 228 -16.15 7.39 9.31
C TYR A 228 -14.75 7.36 9.92
N MET A 229 -14.38 8.45 10.58
CA MET A 229 -13.07 8.62 11.21
C MET A 229 -12.98 7.87 12.54
N GLU A 230 -11.75 7.56 12.96
CA GLU A 230 -11.46 6.90 14.23
C GLU A 230 -12.23 5.58 14.44
N CYS A 231 -12.44 4.84 13.35
CA CYS A 231 -13.15 3.57 13.34
C CYS A 231 -12.20 2.42 12.97
N THR A 232 -12.15 1.39 13.82
CA THR A 232 -11.32 0.20 13.57
C THR A 232 -12.21 -0.97 13.15
N ILE A 233 -12.00 -1.47 11.94
CA ILE A 233 -12.63 -2.69 11.44
C ILE A 233 -11.85 -3.89 11.91
N THR A 234 -12.53 -4.87 12.49
CA THR A 234 -11.91 -6.08 13.04
C THR A 234 -12.28 -7.33 12.26
N HIS A 235 -13.43 -7.34 11.58
CA HIS A 235 -13.90 -8.49 10.82
C HIS A 235 -14.56 -8.05 9.52
N LEU A 236 -14.27 -8.78 8.44
CA LEU A 236 -15.10 -8.77 7.25
C LEU A 236 -16.21 -9.81 7.43
N LEU A 237 -17.42 -9.43 7.07
CA LEU A 237 -18.57 -10.31 7.11
C LEU A 237 -18.71 -10.92 5.71
N SER A 238 -18.28 -12.16 5.55
CA SER A 238 -18.30 -12.85 4.26
C SER A 238 -19.07 -14.18 4.33
N ARG A 239 -19.51 -14.61 3.14
CA ARG A 239 -19.90 -15.98 2.80
C ARG A 239 -18.84 -16.54 1.86
N PRO A 240 -18.81 -17.86 1.61
CA PRO A 240 -17.77 -18.47 0.77
C PRO A 240 -17.59 -17.83 -0.63
N ASP A 241 -18.63 -17.18 -1.16
CA ASP A 241 -18.67 -16.60 -2.49
C ASP A 241 -18.62 -15.06 -2.52
N ARG A 242 -18.86 -14.37 -1.41
CA ARG A 242 -19.01 -12.90 -1.40
C ARG A 242 -18.86 -12.26 -0.03
N VAL A 243 -18.43 -11.01 -0.02
CA VAL A 243 -18.49 -10.13 1.16
C VAL A 243 -19.90 -9.52 1.30
N ARG A 244 -20.32 -9.21 2.52
CA ARG A 244 -21.65 -8.65 2.86
C ARG A 244 -21.57 -7.43 3.78
N GLY A 245 -20.37 -7.08 4.24
CA GLY A 245 -20.16 -5.96 5.13
C GLY A 245 -18.94 -6.15 6.02
N ALA A 246 -18.86 -5.34 7.07
CA ALA A 246 -17.81 -5.41 8.06
C ALA A 246 -18.33 -5.10 9.46
N PHE A 247 -17.58 -5.56 10.46
CA PHE A 247 -17.81 -5.27 11.86
C PHE A 247 -16.58 -4.59 12.46
N GLY A 248 -16.80 -3.60 13.31
CA GLY A 248 -15.77 -2.81 13.93
C GLY A 248 -16.24 -2.11 15.19
N TYR A 249 -15.45 -1.14 15.63
CA TYR A 249 -15.77 -0.29 16.78
C TYR A 249 -15.20 1.11 16.62
N TRP A 250 -15.84 2.07 17.28
CA TRP A 250 -15.37 3.43 17.43
C TRP A 250 -14.25 3.50 18.46
N ARG A 251 -13.09 4.03 18.10
CA ARG A 251 -11.91 4.07 18.97
C ARG A 251 -12.09 5.02 20.16
N THR A 252 -12.93 6.04 20.00
CA THR A 252 -13.18 7.08 21.00
C THR A 252 -14.14 6.62 22.10
N THR A 253 -15.08 5.73 21.79
CA THR A 253 -16.14 5.31 22.73
C THR A 253 -16.15 3.82 23.03
N GLY A 254 -15.52 2.99 22.20
CA GLY A 254 -15.64 1.53 22.27
C GLY A 254 -16.97 0.99 21.73
N GLN A 255 -17.88 1.85 21.28
CA GLN A 255 -19.17 1.44 20.72
C GLN A 255 -18.96 0.62 19.44
N THR A 256 -19.66 -0.52 19.35
CA THR A 256 -19.55 -1.41 18.19
C THR A 256 -20.37 -0.89 17.02
N VAL A 257 -19.92 -1.20 15.81
CA VAL A 257 -20.54 -0.75 14.56
C VAL A 257 -20.55 -1.86 13.51
N LEU A 258 -21.66 -1.93 12.79
CA LEU A 258 -21.91 -2.82 11.67
C LEU A 258 -22.07 -2.02 10.39
N PHE A 259 -21.28 -2.37 9.37
CA PHE A 259 -21.36 -1.77 8.04
C PHE A 259 -21.79 -2.80 7.00
N PRO A 260 -23.10 -2.98 6.74
CA PRO A 260 -23.56 -3.75 5.58
C PRO A 260 -23.13 -3.08 4.27
N ALA A 261 -22.62 -3.88 3.33
CA ALA A 261 -22.24 -3.38 2.02
C ALA A 261 -22.29 -4.43 0.90
N LYS A 262 -22.39 -3.94 -0.34
CA LYS A 262 -22.38 -4.77 -1.55
C LYS A 262 -20.94 -5.05 -2.02
N ALA A 263 -20.05 -4.07 -1.87
CA ALA A 263 -18.63 -4.21 -2.19
C ALA A 263 -17.74 -3.57 -1.10
N ILE A 264 -16.53 -4.10 -0.95
CA ILE A 264 -15.52 -3.58 -0.02
C ILE A 264 -14.18 -3.41 -0.75
N VAL A 265 -13.57 -2.24 -0.61
CA VAL A 265 -12.21 -1.94 -1.09
C VAL A 265 -11.29 -1.84 0.12
N LEU A 266 -10.24 -2.68 0.15
CA LEU A 266 -9.18 -2.60 1.17
C LEU A 266 -8.03 -1.75 0.64
N ALA A 267 -7.89 -0.55 1.20
CA ALA A 267 -6.85 0.43 0.88
C ALA A 267 -6.09 0.86 2.16
N THR A 268 -5.76 -0.12 3.01
CA THR A 268 -5.36 0.08 4.41
C THR A 268 -3.87 0.38 4.62
N GLY A 269 -3.07 0.48 3.57
CA GLY A 269 -1.61 0.67 3.67
C GLY A 269 -0.84 -0.63 3.92
N GLY A 270 0.39 -0.49 4.43
CA GLY A 270 1.37 -1.57 4.52
C GLY A 270 1.56 -2.19 5.90
N ILE A 271 2.62 -2.98 6.02
CA ILE A 271 2.99 -3.77 7.21
C ILE A 271 4.21 -3.22 7.95
N GLY A 272 4.57 -1.96 7.74
CA GLY A 272 5.83 -1.37 8.23
C GLY A 272 6.09 -1.56 9.72
N ARG A 273 5.04 -1.59 10.54
CA ARG A 273 5.13 -1.78 11.99
C ARG A 273 5.47 -3.21 12.43
N ALA A 274 5.61 -4.15 11.49
CA ALA A 274 6.25 -5.44 11.75
C ALA A 274 7.76 -5.30 12.03
N TYR A 275 8.38 -4.17 11.69
CA TYR A 275 9.80 -3.90 11.88
C TYR A 275 10.04 -2.86 12.98
N GLN A 276 11.10 -3.07 13.77
CA GLN A 276 11.46 -2.18 14.88
C GLN A 276 11.83 -0.78 14.40
N VAL A 277 12.56 -0.68 13.28
CA VAL A 277 12.94 0.57 12.63
C VAL A 277 12.24 0.62 11.28
N THR A 278 11.42 1.64 11.08
CA THR A 278 10.62 1.83 9.88
C THR A 278 10.38 3.32 9.65
N SER A 279 10.25 3.72 8.39
CA SER A 279 9.78 5.06 8.00
C SER A 279 8.27 5.18 8.06
N ASN A 280 7.55 4.06 8.21
CA ASN A 280 6.10 4.05 8.20
C ASN A 280 5.50 4.61 9.49
N SER A 281 4.35 5.27 9.35
CA SER A 281 3.60 5.76 10.50
C SER A 281 3.10 4.63 11.40
N TRP A 282 2.69 4.98 12.62
CA TRP A 282 2.17 4.04 13.62
C TRP A 282 0.95 3.22 13.16
N GLU A 283 0.27 3.67 12.11
CA GLU A 283 -0.94 3.04 11.59
C GLU A 283 -0.68 1.91 10.58
N TYR A 284 0.57 1.69 10.15
CA TYR A 284 0.96 0.65 9.19
C TYR A 284 1.11 -0.72 9.85
N SER A 285 0.03 -1.20 10.46
CA SER A 285 -0.01 -2.44 11.26
C SER A 285 -0.48 -3.69 10.50
N GLY A 286 -0.66 -3.61 9.18
CA GLY A 286 -1.09 -4.77 8.38
C GLY A 286 -2.56 -5.17 8.55
N ASP A 287 -3.41 -4.22 8.98
CA ASP A 287 -4.80 -4.48 9.36
C ASP A 287 -5.60 -5.09 8.18
N GLY A 288 -5.50 -4.52 6.98
CA GLY A 288 -6.25 -5.02 5.81
C GLY A 288 -5.72 -6.35 5.28
N GLN A 289 -4.41 -6.59 5.35
CA GLN A 289 -3.81 -7.89 5.02
C GLN A 289 -4.37 -8.98 5.95
N ALA A 290 -4.44 -8.70 7.26
CA ALA A 290 -5.04 -9.61 8.23
C ALA A 290 -6.54 -9.82 7.97
N LEU A 291 -7.30 -8.74 7.73
CA LEU A 291 -8.73 -8.82 7.41
C LEU A 291 -9.00 -9.68 6.18
N ALA A 292 -8.22 -9.49 5.10
CA ALA A 292 -8.35 -10.27 3.88
C ALA A 292 -8.02 -11.75 4.12
N TYR A 293 -6.90 -12.04 4.79
CA TYR A 293 -6.48 -13.40 5.08
C TYR A 293 -7.49 -14.16 5.95
N LEU A 294 -7.98 -13.52 7.02
CA LEU A 294 -8.99 -14.10 7.91
C LEU A 294 -10.34 -14.31 7.21
N ALA A 295 -10.64 -13.53 6.17
CA ALA A 295 -11.81 -13.72 5.32
C ALA A 295 -11.63 -14.84 4.28
N GLY A 296 -10.45 -15.47 4.21
CA GLY A 296 -10.13 -16.58 3.30
C GLY A 296 -9.46 -16.16 1.99
N ALA A 297 -9.01 -14.90 1.85
CA ALA A 297 -8.25 -14.47 0.69
C ALA A 297 -6.80 -14.98 0.76
N GLU A 298 -6.23 -15.27 -0.41
CA GLU A 298 -4.79 -15.52 -0.54
C GLU A 298 -4.04 -14.18 -0.51
N LEU A 299 -2.93 -14.14 0.23
CA LEU A 299 -1.97 -13.05 0.17
C LEU A 299 -0.80 -13.49 -0.71
N ILE A 300 -0.30 -12.58 -1.55
CA ILE A 300 0.81 -12.84 -2.46
C ILE A 300 2.03 -12.03 -2.05
N ASP A 301 3.21 -12.60 -2.27
CA ASP A 301 4.51 -11.91 -2.21
C ASP A 301 4.78 -11.18 -0.87
N MET A 302 4.22 -11.69 0.23
CA MET A 302 4.34 -11.07 1.56
C MET A 302 5.78 -11.07 2.10
N GLU A 303 6.66 -11.89 1.54
CA GLU A 303 8.09 -11.95 1.83
C GLU A 303 8.88 -10.77 1.22
N PHE A 304 8.34 -10.07 0.22
CA PHE A 304 9.02 -8.98 -0.47
C PHE A 304 8.81 -7.65 0.26
N VAL A 305 9.69 -7.35 1.22
CA VAL A 305 9.69 -6.08 1.96
C VAL A 305 10.81 -5.16 1.47
N GLN A 306 10.45 -3.95 1.07
CA GLN A 306 11.41 -2.93 0.65
C GLN A 306 12.00 -2.17 1.84
N PHE A 307 13.32 -2.05 1.87
CA PHE A 307 14.05 -1.20 2.81
C PHE A 307 14.57 0.04 2.07
N HIS A 308 14.21 1.22 2.57
CA HIS A 308 14.72 2.46 2.02
C HIS A 308 16.19 2.66 2.46
N PRO A 309 17.12 3.02 1.55
CA PRO A 309 18.55 3.06 1.87
C PRO A 309 18.93 4.17 2.86
N THR A 310 18.22 5.30 2.84
CA THR A 310 18.55 6.50 3.62
C THR A 310 17.49 6.80 4.68
N GLY A 311 17.25 5.85 5.59
CA GLY A 311 16.54 6.11 6.83
C GLY A 311 17.46 6.79 7.85
N MET A 312 17.01 7.85 8.51
CA MET A 312 17.79 8.52 9.54
C MET A 312 18.17 7.55 10.67
N VAL A 313 19.40 7.64 11.15
CA VAL A 313 19.91 6.83 12.28
C VAL A 313 20.16 7.66 13.53
N TRP A 314 20.28 8.98 13.38
CA TRP A 314 20.60 9.93 14.43
C TRP A 314 19.95 11.30 14.15
N PRO A 315 19.52 12.06 15.18
CA PRO A 315 19.40 11.66 16.59
C PRO A 315 18.39 10.53 16.82
N PRO A 316 18.41 9.85 17.99
CA PRO A 316 17.54 8.70 18.24
C PRO A 316 16.05 8.99 18.05
N GLY A 317 15.62 10.24 18.29
CA GLY A 317 14.23 10.68 18.13
C GLY A 317 13.72 10.72 16.69
N VAL A 318 14.59 10.73 15.69
CA VAL A 318 14.22 10.70 14.26
C VAL A 318 14.62 9.39 13.59
N ARG A 319 15.04 8.38 14.37
CA ARG A 319 15.49 7.11 13.80
C ARG A 319 14.38 6.46 12.98
N GLY A 320 14.68 6.12 11.73
CA GLY A 320 13.75 5.56 10.77
C GLY A 320 13.05 6.59 9.90
N LEU A 321 13.10 7.90 10.23
CA LEU A 321 12.54 8.96 9.38
C LEU A 321 13.22 8.92 8.01
N LEU A 322 12.41 9.06 6.96
CA LEU A 322 12.87 8.94 5.58
C LEU A 322 13.63 10.21 5.18
N VAL A 323 14.81 10.03 4.57
CA VAL A 323 15.44 11.08 3.75
C VAL A 323 15.17 10.72 2.31
N THR A 324 14.42 11.56 1.59
CA THR A 324 14.02 11.29 0.21
C THR A 324 15.19 10.87 -0.68
N GLU A 325 14.93 9.88 -1.52
CA GLU A 325 15.84 9.47 -2.60
C GLU A 325 16.12 10.61 -3.58
N ALA A 326 15.24 11.61 -3.67
CA ALA A 326 15.48 12.82 -4.45
C ALA A 326 16.77 13.53 -4.02
N VAL A 327 17.18 13.46 -2.75
CA VAL A 327 18.48 14.00 -2.30
C VAL A 327 19.63 13.42 -3.11
N ARG A 328 19.61 12.11 -3.42
CA ARG A 328 20.63 11.47 -4.27
C ARG A 328 20.45 11.83 -5.75
N GLY A 329 19.22 11.89 -6.22
CA GLY A 329 18.89 12.31 -7.60
C GLY A 329 19.31 13.75 -7.90
N GLU A 330 19.36 14.59 -6.86
CA GLU A 330 19.77 16.00 -6.89
C GLU A 330 21.25 16.17 -6.44
N GLY A 331 22.05 15.11 -6.49
CA GLY A 331 23.51 15.19 -6.31
C GLY A 331 24.04 14.81 -4.92
N GLY A 332 23.19 14.41 -3.99
CA GLY A 332 23.58 13.95 -2.66
C GLY A 332 24.52 12.73 -2.68
N ILE A 333 25.51 12.74 -1.79
CA ILE A 333 26.63 11.78 -1.80
C ILE A 333 26.63 10.91 -0.54
N LEU A 334 26.83 9.60 -0.71
CA LEU A 334 27.06 8.66 0.38
C LEU A 334 28.56 8.54 0.69
N ARG A 335 28.93 8.78 1.95
CA ARG A 335 30.30 8.64 2.46
C ARG A 335 30.37 7.61 3.59
N ASN A 336 31.47 6.89 3.69
CA ASN A 336 31.73 5.97 4.79
C ASN A 336 32.38 6.69 5.99
N LYS A 337 32.76 5.94 7.03
CA LYS A 337 33.41 6.47 8.24
C LYS A 337 34.74 7.19 7.98
N ASP A 338 35.41 6.89 6.87
CA ASP A 338 36.70 7.45 6.48
C ASP A 338 36.53 8.66 5.54
N GLY A 339 35.29 9.12 5.32
CA GLY A 339 34.95 10.23 4.43
C GLY A 339 34.96 9.86 2.95
N GLU A 340 35.19 8.60 2.61
CA GLU A 340 35.27 8.12 1.24
C GLU A 340 33.90 7.95 0.61
N ARG A 341 33.78 8.40 -0.64
CA ARG A 341 32.64 8.10 -1.51
C ARG A 341 32.71 6.68 -2.06
N PHE A 342 32.12 5.75 -1.33
CA PHE A 342 32.33 4.33 -1.59
C PHE A 342 31.46 3.76 -2.73
N MET A 343 30.32 4.35 -3.07
CA MET A 343 29.36 3.75 -4.03
C MET A 343 29.97 3.47 -5.41
N TRP A 344 30.90 4.30 -5.89
CA TRP A 344 31.59 4.10 -7.17
C TRP A 344 32.31 2.75 -7.31
N LYS A 345 32.74 2.17 -6.19
CA LYS A 345 33.39 0.85 -6.16
C LYS A 345 32.43 -0.30 -6.41
N TYR A 346 31.13 -0.09 -6.19
CA TYR A 346 30.10 -1.13 -6.19
C TYR A 346 29.12 -1.00 -7.36
N LEU A 347 29.11 0.13 -8.04
CA LEU A 347 28.20 0.37 -9.16
C LEU A 347 28.68 -0.33 -10.43
N PRO A 348 27.79 -1.11 -11.09
CA PRO A 348 27.98 -1.51 -12.48
C PRO A 348 28.26 -0.28 -13.37
N GLU A 349 29.07 -0.48 -14.41
CA GLU A 349 29.58 0.63 -15.24
C GLU A 349 28.46 1.43 -15.93
N ASP A 350 27.38 0.77 -16.31
CA ASP A 350 26.18 1.33 -16.92
C ASP A 350 25.28 2.12 -15.95
N ARG A 351 25.52 2.05 -14.64
CA ARG A 351 24.73 2.75 -13.60
C ARG A 351 25.51 3.83 -12.87
N ARG A 352 26.76 4.07 -13.28
CA ARG A 352 27.63 5.09 -12.68
C ARG A 352 27.12 6.50 -12.89
N ASN A 353 26.44 6.77 -14.01
CA ASN A 353 25.79 8.03 -14.33
C ASN A 353 24.60 8.37 -13.41
N GLU A 354 24.04 7.43 -12.66
CA GLU A 354 22.97 7.69 -11.67
C GLU A 354 23.48 8.40 -10.41
N TYR A 355 24.80 8.52 -10.24
CA TYR A 355 25.44 9.16 -9.11
C TYR A 355 26.49 10.14 -9.67
N ALA A 356 26.48 11.41 -9.28
CA ALA A 356 27.44 12.40 -9.82
C ALA A 356 28.90 11.99 -9.56
N ALA A 357 29.90 12.09 -10.43
CA ALA A 357 31.27 11.62 -10.09
C ALA A 357 32.01 12.49 -9.07
N THR A 358 31.74 13.79 -9.06
CA THR A 358 32.42 14.77 -8.21
C THR A 358 31.42 15.68 -7.48
N ASP A 359 31.89 16.42 -6.46
CA ASP A 359 31.08 17.42 -5.76
C ASP A 359 30.66 18.56 -6.71
N GLU A 360 31.51 18.88 -7.71
CA GLU A 360 31.20 19.84 -8.77
C GLU A 360 30.08 19.32 -9.69
N GLU A 361 30.13 18.04 -10.06
CA GLU A 361 29.08 17.44 -10.89
C GLU A 361 27.75 17.40 -10.15
N ALA A 362 27.75 17.02 -8.87
CA ALA A 362 26.58 17.09 -8.02
C ALA A 362 25.99 18.51 -7.97
N SER A 363 26.85 19.51 -7.80
CA SER A 363 26.44 20.91 -7.77
C SER A 363 25.83 21.36 -9.11
N ARG A 364 26.33 20.86 -10.24
CA ARG A 364 25.76 21.13 -11.58
C ARG A 364 24.34 20.57 -11.73
N TRP A 365 24.05 19.40 -11.16
CA TRP A 365 22.71 18.78 -11.27
C TRP A 365 21.60 19.61 -10.62
N VAL A 366 21.93 20.39 -9.59
CA VAL A 366 21.00 21.28 -8.89
C VAL A 366 20.92 22.64 -9.58
N THR A 367 22.04 23.17 -10.07
CA THR A 367 22.11 24.54 -10.62
C THR A 367 21.67 24.64 -12.08
N ALA A 368 21.61 23.52 -12.81
CA ALA A 368 21.25 23.50 -14.23
C ALA A 368 19.73 23.42 -14.51
N GLN A 369 18.87 23.43 -13.49
CA GLN A 369 17.41 23.26 -13.63
C GLN A 369 16.66 24.55 -14.04
#